data_AF-A0A520ZUZ4-F1
#
_entry.id   AF-A0A520ZUZ4-F1
#
_cell.length_a   1.000
_cell.length_b   1.000
_cell.length_c   1.000
_cell.angle_alpha   90.00
_cell.angle_beta   90.00
_cell.angle_gamma   90.00
#
_symmetry.space_group_name_H-M   'P 1'
#
loop_
_entity.id
_entity.type
_entity.pdbx_description
1 polymer ?
#
loop_
_entity_poly.entity_id
_entity_poly.type
_entity_poly.pdbx_seq_one_letter_code
_entity_poly.pdbx_strand_id
1 'polypeptide(L)'
;MSVIRLIAWREYVENVRTRGFWIGILLLPIMFIGIYLIQSSLSQSSPTRYYMLVDQNGQYRETVESAIELEHQRQVLQSFVNYLLDYRKEGDLELTAANARSAADELVDDVGADEAAALNQWIESGGLDFALTMSAPYLREDAPPFVSPERSFIEAPLPDDVNPAAASQLIVDQLRSYLSGERRVTV
;
A
#
# COMPACT_ATOMS: atom_id res chain seq x y z
N MET A 1 -23.22 -24.53 -47.66
CA MET A 1 -23.10 -23.44 -46.67
C MET A 1 -24.50 -23.10 -46.21
N SER A 2 -24.81 -23.19 -44.91
CA SER A 2 -26.19 -23.04 -44.41
C SER A 2 -26.69 -21.60 -44.57
N VAL A 3 -27.95 -21.44 -45.00
CA VAL A 3 -28.63 -20.15 -45.23
C VAL A 3 -28.52 -19.22 -44.00
N ILE A 4 -28.59 -19.80 -42.80
CA ILE A 4 -28.43 -19.11 -41.50
C ILE A 4 -27.11 -18.33 -41.43
N ARG A 5 -26.00 -18.90 -41.95
CA ARG A 5 -24.68 -18.24 -41.90
C ARG A 5 -24.59 -17.03 -42.82
N LEU A 6 -25.27 -17.08 -43.97
CA LEU A 6 -25.31 -15.95 -44.92
C LEU A 6 -26.14 -14.79 -44.36
N ILE A 7 -27.26 -15.12 -43.69
CA ILE A 7 -28.10 -14.14 -43.01
C ILE A 7 -27.31 -13.48 -41.86
N ALA A 8 -26.69 -14.29 -41.00
CA ALA A 8 -25.87 -13.81 -39.89
C ALA A 8 -24.70 -12.92 -40.35
N TRP A 9 -24.03 -13.28 -41.46
CA TRP A 9 -22.96 -12.46 -42.03
C TRP A 9 -23.46 -11.10 -42.51
N ARG A 10 -24.61 -11.07 -43.20
CA ARG A 10 -25.20 -9.81 -43.68
C ARG A 10 -25.56 -8.89 -42.52
N GLU A 11 -26.25 -9.43 -41.51
CA GLU A 11 -26.65 -8.67 -40.32
C GLU A 11 -25.43 -8.20 -39.51
N TYR A 12 -24.37 -9.00 -39.42
CA TYR A 12 -23.12 -8.58 -38.78
C TYR A 12 -22.47 -7.40 -39.52
N VAL A 13 -22.32 -7.48 -40.84
CA VAL A 13 -21.72 -6.40 -41.66
C VAL A 13 -22.54 -5.11 -41.56
N GLU A 14 -23.86 -5.22 -41.49
CA GLU A 14 -24.76 -4.07 -41.33
C GLU A 14 -24.57 -3.39 -39.97
N ASN A 15 -24.47 -4.18 -38.89
CA ASN A 15 -24.20 -3.67 -37.54
C ASN A 15 -22.80 -3.04 -37.40
N VAL A 16 -21.76 -3.67 -37.94
CA VAL A 16 -20.36 -3.20 -37.84
C VAL A 16 -20.14 -1.88 -38.59
N ARG A 17 -20.95 -1.58 -39.61
CA ARG A 17 -20.86 -0.30 -40.34
C ARG A 17 -21.40 0.89 -39.54
N THR A 18 -22.16 0.64 -38.47
CA THR A 18 -22.69 1.71 -37.63
C THR A 18 -21.60 2.29 -36.74
N ARG A 19 -21.60 3.62 -36.56
CA ARG A 19 -20.69 4.29 -35.62
C ARG A 19 -20.95 3.86 -34.17
N GLY A 20 -22.21 3.58 -33.84
CA GLY A 20 -22.63 3.15 -32.50
C GLY A 20 -22.01 1.81 -32.07
N PHE A 21 -21.85 0.85 -32.99
CA PHE A 21 -21.20 -0.42 -32.71
C PHE A 21 -19.74 -0.25 -32.28
N TRP A 22 -18.97 0.56 -33.01
CA TRP A 22 -17.57 0.85 -32.65
C TRP A 22 -17.45 1.66 -31.36
N ILE A 23 -18.35 2.62 -31.14
CA ILE A 23 -18.40 3.38 -29.88
C ILE A 23 -18.67 2.43 -28.72
N GLY A 24 -19.67 1.54 -28.82
CA GLY A 24 -20.00 0.59 -27.77
C GLY A 24 -18.85 -0.39 -27.47
N ILE A 25 -18.19 -0.91 -28.51
CA ILE A 25 -17.04 -1.80 -28.36
C ILE A 25 -15.85 -1.11 -27.71
N LEU A 26 -15.58 0.15 -28.05
CA LEU A 26 -14.45 0.90 -27.49
C LEU A 26 -14.74 1.49 -26.11
N LEU A 27 -15.99 1.81 -25.80
CA LEU A 27 -16.36 2.42 -24.53
C LEU A 27 -16.04 1.52 -23.34
N LEU A 28 -16.28 0.21 -23.45
CA LEU A 28 -15.99 -0.76 -22.40
C LEU A 28 -14.48 -0.81 -22.02
N PRO A 29 -13.52 -1.07 -22.95
CA PRO A 29 -12.10 -1.07 -22.61
C PRO A 29 -11.62 0.31 -22.16
N ILE A 30 -12.12 1.40 -22.75
CA ILE A 30 -11.76 2.77 -22.31
C ILE A 30 -12.19 3.00 -20.86
N MET A 31 -13.38 2.54 -20.47
CA MET A 31 -13.88 2.64 -19.10
C MET A 31 -12.99 1.85 -18.14
N PHE A 32 -12.60 0.61 -18.48
CA PHE A 32 -11.67 -0.18 -17.66
C PHE A 32 -10.31 0.50 -17.50
N ILE A 33 -9.75 1.04 -18.59
CA ILE A 33 -8.50 1.82 -18.56
C ILE A 33 -8.68 3.04 -17.65
N GLY A 34 -9.77 3.79 -17.78
CA GLY A 34 -10.06 4.95 -16.94
C GLY A 34 -10.14 4.62 -15.46
N ILE A 35 -10.87 3.55 -15.10
CA ILE A 35 -10.97 3.09 -13.71
C ILE A 35 -9.60 2.67 -13.17
N TYR A 36 -8.83 1.90 -13.95
CA TYR A 36 -7.48 1.47 -13.58
C TYR A 36 -6.55 2.67 -13.31
N LEU A 37 -6.55 3.67 -14.19
CA LEU A 37 -5.72 4.87 -14.03
C LEU A 37 -6.10 5.66 -12.77
N ILE A 38 -7.40 5.83 -12.49
CA ILE A 38 -7.87 6.52 -11.27
C ILE A 38 -7.43 5.76 -10.01
N GLN A 39 -7.65 4.44 -9.96
CA GLN A 39 -7.25 3.63 -8.80
C GLN A 39 -5.73 3.60 -8.61
N SER A 40 -4.96 3.46 -9.69
CA SER A 40 -3.50 3.49 -9.66
C SER A 40 -2.98 4.84 -9.17
N SER A 41 -3.59 5.96 -9.58
CA SER A 41 -3.16 7.28 -9.14
C SER A 41 -3.47 7.54 -7.67
N LEU A 42 -4.56 6.99 -7.13
CA LEU A 42 -4.94 7.14 -5.72
C LEU A 42 -4.15 6.24 -4.79
N SER A 43 -3.76 5.05 -5.26
CA SER A 43 -2.98 4.08 -4.46
C SER A 43 -1.51 4.47 -4.31
N GLN A 44 -0.94 5.24 -5.25
CA GLN A 44 0.44 5.72 -5.16
C GLN A 44 0.65 6.87 -4.16
N SER A 45 -0.39 7.29 -3.43
CA SER A 45 -0.33 8.46 -2.56
C SER A 45 -0.98 8.22 -1.20
N SER A 46 -0.57 7.20 -0.46
CA SER A 46 -0.70 7.30 1.01
C SER A 46 0.33 8.34 1.46
N PRO A 47 -0.08 9.60 1.73
CA PRO A 47 0.89 10.65 2.03
C PRO A 47 1.53 10.32 3.35
N THR A 48 2.86 10.43 3.45
CA THR A 48 3.54 10.46 4.73
C THR A 48 2.89 11.49 5.65
N ARG A 49 2.35 11.03 6.78
CA ARG A 49 1.64 11.86 7.75
C ARG A 49 2.61 12.29 8.83
N TYR A 50 2.85 13.58 8.91
CA TYR A 50 3.62 14.14 10.02
C TYR A 50 2.74 14.19 11.27
N TYR A 51 3.25 13.69 12.39
CA TYR A 51 2.58 13.76 13.70
C TYR A 51 3.49 14.44 14.72
N MET A 52 2.90 15.02 15.76
CA MET A 52 3.64 15.52 16.92
C MET A 52 3.11 14.82 18.16
N LEU A 53 4.01 14.30 19.00
CA LEU A 53 3.64 13.65 20.25
C LEU A 53 4.01 14.52 21.45
N VAL A 54 2.98 15.06 22.11
CA VAL A 54 3.11 15.75 23.39
C VAL A 54 2.76 14.78 24.52
N ASP A 55 3.78 14.18 25.12
CA ASP A 55 3.65 13.27 26.25
C ASP A 55 4.21 13.92 27.53
N GLN A 56 3.30 14.41 28.39
CA GLN A 56 3.66 15.13 29.62
C GLN A 56 4.18 14.21 30.71
N ASN A 57 3.76 12.94 30.70
CA ASN A 57 4.10 11.96 31.73
C ASN A 57 5.24 11.02 31.30
N GLY A 58 5.61 11.05 30.01
CA GLY A 58 6.65 10.20 29.42
C GLY A 58 6.27 8.73 29.30
N GLN A 59 4.98 8.40 29.38
CA GLN A 59 4.51 7.01 29.42
C GLN A 59 4.16 6.43 28.04
N TYR A 60 3.96 7.27 27.04
CA TYR A 60 3.35 6.88 25.77
C TYR A 60 4.32 6.92 24.60
N ARG A 61 5.42 7.69 24.67
CA ARG A 61 6.38 7.82 23.56
C ARG A 61 6.88 6.50 23.01
N GLU A 62 7.46 5.66 23.87
CA GLU A 62 7.98 4.35 23.46
C GLU A 62 6.89 3.43 22.88
N THR A 63 5.70 3.45 23.48
CA THR A 63 4.55 2.64 23.02
C THR A 63 4.09 3.09 21.63
N VAL A 64 4.01 4.40 21.39
CA VAL A 64 3.60 4.98 20.11
C VAL A 64 4.64 4.71 19.03
N GLU A 65 5.92 4.94 19.32
CA GLU A 65 7.03 4.65 18.39
C GLU A 65 7.04 3.17 18.00
N SER A 66 6.91 2.27 18.98
CA SER A 66 6.86 0.83 18.73
C SER A 66 5.66 0.42 17.88
N ALA A 67 4.48 1.00 18.14
CA ALA A 67 3.28 0.70 17.37
C ALA A 67 3.38 1.19 15.91
N ILE A 68 3.97 2.38 15.69
CA ILE A 68 4.20 2.94 14.35
C ILE A 68 5.24 2.10 13.60
N GLU A 69 6.31 1.68 14.26
CA GLU A 69 7.32 0.82 13.64
C GLU A 69 6.71 -0.53 13.25
N LEU A 70 5.93 -1.15 14.14
CA LEU A 70 5.27 -2.42 13.85
C LEU A 70 4.36 -2.31 12.62
N GLU A 71 3.56 -1.25 12.53
CA GLU A 71 2.71 -0.98 11.38
C GLU A 71 3.52 -0.80 10.09
N HIS A 72 4.65 -0.10 10.15
CA HIS A 72 5.53 0.04 9.00
C HIS A 72 6.10 -1.31 8.54
N GLN A 73 6.50 -2.16 9.48
CA GLN A 73 7.03 -3.50 9.17
C GLN A 73 5.97 -4.40 8.54
N ARG A 74 4.70 -4.31 8.96
CA ARG A 74 3.57 -4.99 8.28
C ARG A 74 3.45 -4.55 6.83
N GLN A 75 3.50 -3.25 6.56
CA GLN A 75 3.42 -2.70 5.21
C GLN A 75 4.60 -3.16 4.33
N VAL A 76 5.81 -3.20 4.89
CA VAL A 76 7.00 -3.72 4.21
C VAL A 76 6.81 -5.20 3.86
N LEU A 77 6.36 -6.02 4.80
CA LEU A 77 6.11 -7.44 4.57
C LEU A 77 5.06 -7.67 3.48
N GLN A 78 3.93 -6.98 3.56
CA GLN A 78 2.86 -7.10 2.56
C GLN A 78 3.33 -6.68 1.16
N SER A 79 4.06 -5.56 1.06
CA SER A 79 4.68 -5.11 -0.19
C SER A 79 5.66 -6.14 -0.74
N PHE A 80 6.49 -6.72 0.13
CA PHE A 80 7.46 -7.73 -0.25
C PHE A 80 6.79 -9.01 -0.76
N VAL A 81 5.73 -9.49 -0.11
CA VAL A 81 4.96 -10.64 -0.59
C VAL A 81 4.36 -10.37 -1.96
N ASN A 82 3.78 -9.19 -2.18
CA ASN A 82 3.25 -8.78 -3.49
C ASN A 82 4.36 -8.76 -4.56
N TYR A 83 5.52 -8.20 -4.23
CA TYR A 83 6.68 -8.20 -5.11
C TYR A 83 7.11 -9.64 -5.48
N LEU A 84 7.19 -10.56 -4.53
CA LEU A 84 7.49 -11.97 -4.84
C LEU A 84 6.44 -12.59 -5.75
N LEU A 85 5.17 -12.26 -5.55
CA LEU A 85 4.10 -12.78 -6.39
C LEU A 85 4.19 -12.30 -7.83
N ASP A 86 4.57 -11.04 -8.03
CA ASP A 86 4.65 -10.44 -9.36
C ASP A 86 5.90 -10.90 -10.14
N TYR A 87 7.01 -11.16 -9.46
CA TYR A 87 8.31 -11.39 -10.09
C TYR A 87 8.91 -12.80 -9.90
N ARG A 88 8.20 -13.75 -9.28
CA ARG A 88 8.67 -15.14 -9.17
C ARG A 88 8.76 -15.86 -10.52
N LYS A 89 9.64 -16.87 -10.61
CA LYS A 89 9.69 -17.82 -11.73
C LYS A 89 8.40 -18.66 -11.76
N GLU A 90 7.85 -18.90 -12.95
CA GLU A 90 6.67 -19.74 -13.12
C GLU A 90 7.00 -21.20 -12.78
N GLY A 91 6.49 -21.71 -11.65
CA GLY A 91 6.51 -23.13 -11.31
C GLY A 91 7.23 -23.54 -10.01
N ASP A 92 7.89 -22.62 -9.30
CA ASP A 92 8.87 -22.99 -8.24
C ASP A 92 8.36 -22.88 -6.78
N LEU A 93 7.07 -22.62 -6.55
CA LEU A 93 6.48 -22.60 -5.20
C LEU A 93 5.06 -23.18 -5.22
N GLU A 94 4.75 -24.09 -4.28
CA GLU A 94 3.36 -24.52 -3.96
C GLU A 94 2.48 -23.35 -3.46
N LEU A 95 3.06 -22.16 -3.26
CA LEU A 95 2.37 -20.91 -2.99
C LEU A 95 1.69 -20.39 -4.26
N THR A 96 0.42 -20.75 -4.43
CA THR A 96 -0.47 -20.03 -5.35
C THR A 96 -0.60 -18.58 -4.90
N ALA A 97 -0.92 -17.66 -5.83
CA ALA A 97 -1.13 -16.25 -5.49
C ALA A 97 -2.23 -16.05 -4.44
N ALA A 98 -3.20 -16.98 -4.38
CA ALA A 98 -4.22 -17.00 -3.34
C ALA A 98 -3.65 -17.40 -1.97
N ASN A 99 -2.82 -18.44 -1.90
CA ASN A 99 -2.23 -18.92 -0.64
C ASN A 99 -1.19 -17.97 -0.04
N ALA A 100 -0.41 -17.30 -0.89
CA ALA A 100 0.58 -16.34 -0.41
C ALA A 100 -0.07 -15.06 0.11
N ARG A 101 -1.12 -14.58 -0.58
CA ARG A 101 -1.92 -13.44 -0.10
C ARG A 101 -2.66 -13.80 1.17
N SER A 102 -3.23 -15.00 1.28
CA SER A 102 -3.89 -15.42 2.52
C SER A 102 -2.90 -15.59 3.66
N ALA A 103 -1.70 -16.13 3.43
CA ALA A 103 -0.69 -16.26 4.48
C ALA A 103 -0.11 -14.90 4.90
N ALA A 104 0.02 -13.95 3.96
CA ALA A 104 0.40 -12.58 4.28
C ALA A 104 -0.72 -11.82 4.99
N ASP A 105 -1.97 -11.95 4.52
CA ASP A 105 -3.15 -11.39 5.18
C ASP A 105 -3.35 -12.03 6.56
N GLU A 106 -3.10 -13.33 6.76
CA GLU A 106 -3.14 -13.99 8.08
C GLU A 106 -2.05 -13.45 9.02
N LEU A 107 -0.90 -13.03 8.46
CA LEU A 107 0.16 -12.37 9.22
C LEU A 107 -0.07 -10.86 9.42
N VAL A 108 -1.09 -10.26 8.79
CA VAL A 108 -1.34 -8.81 8.74
C VAL A 108 -2.72 -8.41 9.30
N ASP A 109 -3.72 -9.29 9.25
CA ASP A 109 -5.15 -8.97 9.47
C ASP A 109 -5.70 -9.55 10.80
N ASP A 110 -4.97 -10.46 11.47
CA ASP A 110 -5.38 -10.96 12.80
C ASP A 110 -4.83 -10.06 13.92
N VAL A 111 -5.71 -9.22 14.49
CA VAL A 111 -5.42 -8.16 15.48
C VAL A 111 -5.06 -8.71 16.89
N GLY A 112 -4.46 -9.90 16.95
CA GLY A 112 -4.13 -10.63 18.17
C GLY A 112 -2.69 -10.44 18.68
N ALA A 113 -2.45 -10.79 19.94
CA ALA A 113 -1.10 -10.75 20.55
C ALA A 113 -0.08 -11.68 19.88
N ASP A 114 -0.55 -12.70 19.16
CA ASP A 114 0.27 -13.70 18.48
C ASP A 114 0.90 -13.16 17.17
N GLU A 115 0.27 -12.18 16.52
CA GLU A 115 0.76 -11.55 15.27
C GLU A 115 1.98 -10.65 15.54
N ALA A 116 1.92 -9.83 16.59
CA ALA A 116 3.06 -9.01 17.01
C ALA A 116 4.27 -9.89 17.35
N ALA A 117 4.06 -11.08 17.91
CA ALA A 117 5.13 -12.04 18.17
C ALA A 117 5.72 -12.64 16.88
N ALA A 118 4.88 -13.02 15.92
CA ALA A 118 5.32 -13.55 14.62
C ALA A 118 6.09 -12.49 13.80
N LEU A 119 5.59 -11.25 13.76
CA LEU A 119 6.27 -10.15 13.09
C LEU A 119 7.59 -9.79 13.78
N ASN A 120 7.61 -9.73 15.12
CA ASN A 120 8.85 -9.53 15.86
C ASN A 120 9.85 -10.65 15.58
N GLN A 121 9.41 -11.91 15.53
CA GLN A 121 10.27 -13.03 15.19
C GLN A 121 10.84 -12.91 13.76
N TRP A 122 10.03 -12.43 12.79
CA TRP A 122 10.51 -12.14 11.44
C TRP A 122 11.60 -11.06 11.45
N ILE A 123 11.39 -9.95 12.17
CA ILE A 123 12.38 -8.88 12.33
C ILE A 123 13.66 -9.43 12.96
N GLU A 124 13.54 -10.20 14.05
CA GLU A 124 14.67 -10.81 14.76
C GLU A 124 15.45 -11.82 13.90
N SER A 125 14.77 -12.49 12.97
CA SER A 125 15.40 -13.42 12.01
C SER A 125 16.18 -12.74 10.89
N GLY A 126 16.20 -11.40 10.86
CA GLY A 126 16.86 -10.59 9.82
C GLY A 126 15.89 -9.90 8.85
N GLY A 127 14.58 -10.03 9.08
CA GLY A 127 13.54 -9.26 8.41
C GLY A 127 13.63 -9.28 6.89
N LEU A 128 13.49 -8.09 6.29
CA LEU A 128 13.48 -7.88 4.84
C LEU A 128 14.78 -8.33 4.18
N ASP A 129 15.94 -8.03 4.77
CA ASP A 129 17.24 -8.33 4.16
C ASP A 129 17.48 -9.83 4.02
N PHE A 130 17.12 -10.59 5.07
CA PHE A 130 17.15 -12.04 5.04
C PHE A 130 16.17 -12.59 3.99
N ALA A 131 14.94 -12.06 3.96
CA ALA A 131 13.92 -12.48 3.01
C ALA A 131 14.31 -12.20 1.54
N LEU A 132 14.92 -11.05 1.25
CA LEU A 132 15.47 -10.72 -0.07
C LEU A 132 16.58 -11.68 -0.48
N THR A 133 17.48 -12.00 0.45
CA THR A 133 18.59 -12.94 0.21
C THR A 133 18.07 -14.34 -0.12
N MET A 134 17.09 -14.83 0.65
CA MET A 134 16.53 -16.17 0.48
C MET A 134 15.65 -16.29 -0.78
N SER A 135 14.99 -15.21 -1.18
CA SER A 135 14.08 -15.20 -2.35
C SER A 135 14.79 -14.99 -3.68
N ALA A 136 15.99 -14.39 -3.69
CA ALA A 136 16.73 -14.08 -4.91
C ALA A 136 16.84 -15.23 -5.94
N PRO A 137 17.07 -16.51 -5.56
CA PRO A 137 17.14 -17.62 -6.51
C PRO A 137 15.81 -17.91 -7.25
N TYR A 138 14.68 -17.52 -6.66
CA TYR A 138 13.33 -17.82 -7.14
C TYR A 138 12.71 -16.68 -7.95
N LEU A 139 13.39 -15.54 -8.05
CA LEU A 139 12.98 -14.39 -8.85
C LEU A 139 13.40 -14.55 -10.30
N ARG A 140 12.59 -14.01 -11.22
CA ARG A 140 12.94 -13.91 -12.63
C ARG A 140 14.20 -13.07 -12.83
N GLU A 141 14.95 -13.34 -13.89
CA GLU A 141 16.18 -12.60 -14.21
C GLU A 141 15.93 -11.12 -14.50
N ASP A 142 14.74 -10.78 -14.99
CA ASP A 142 14.30 -9.41 -15.29
C ASP A 142 13.57 -8.71 -14.14
N ALA A 143 13.55 -9.31 -12.94
CA ALA A 143 12.92 -8.71 -11.77
C ALA A 143 13.63 -7.40 -11.38
N PRO A 144 12.91 -6.27 -11.27
CA PRO A 144 13.49 -5.03 -10.77
C PRO A 144 13.84 -5.18 -9.28
N PRO A 145 14.79 -4.42 -8.72
CA PRO A 145 15.04 -4.42 -7.28
C PRO A 145 13.78 -4.09 -6.47
N PHE A 146 13.59 -4.76 -5.33
CA PHE A 146 12.52 -4.42 -4.41
C PHE A 146 12.68 -2.98 -3.90
N VAL A 147 11.59 -2.22 -3.90
CA VAL A 147 11.54 -0.86 -3.34
C VAL A 147 10.67 -0.92 -2.09
N SER A 148 11.28 -0.63 -0.93
CA SER A 148 10.54 -0.58 0.33
C SER A 148 9.50 0.55 0.29
N PRO A 149 8.29 0.33 0.81
CA PRO A 149 7.33 1.41 0.98
C PRO A 149 7.88 2.50 1.90
N GLU A 150 7.43 3.73 1.68
CA GLU A 150 7.74 4.87 2.56
C GLU A 150 7.02 4.72 3.91
N ARG A 151 7.52 5.42 4.94
CA ARG A 151 6.86 5.47 6.24
C ARG A 151 5.55 6.26 6.15
N SER A 152 4.48 5.65 6.63
CA SER A 152 3.17 6.29 6.75
C SER A 152 3.14 7.42 7.78
N PHE A 153 4.02 7.38 8.79
CA PHE A 153 4.10 8.36 9.86
C PHE A 153 5.55 8.80 10.10
N ILE A 154 5.75 10.10 10.24
CA ILE A 154 7.03 10.70 10.63
C ILE A 154 6.78 11.67 11.79
N GLU A 155 7.56 11.56 12.85
CA GLU A 155 7.47 12.51 13.97
C GLU A 155 8.06 13.86 13.52
N ALA A 156 7.26 14.91 13.68
CA ALA A 156 7.69 16.28 13.51
C ALA A 156 8.16 16.84 14.86
N PRO A 157 9.21 17.69 14.87
CA PRO A 157 9.65 18.35 16.08
C PRO A 157 8.57 19.31 16.60
N LEU A 158 8.51 19.47 17.92
CA LEU A 158 7.67 20.49 18.53
C LEU A 158 8.23 21.88 18.19
N PRO A 159 7.40 22.84 17.77
CA PRO A 159 7.87 24.20 17.52
C PRO A 159 8.44 24.87 18.78
N ASP A 160 9.47 25.70 18.61
CA ASP A 160 10.17 26.37 19.71
C ASP A 160 9.26 27.27 20.56
N ASP A 161 8.15 27.76 19.99
CA ASP A 161 7.17 28.60 20.67
C ASP A 161 6.11 27.81 21.47
N VAL A 162 6.17 26.48 21.45
CA VAL A 162 5.28 25.59 22.18
C VAL A 162 5.97 25.08 23.45
N ASN A 163 5.35 25.30 24.61
CA ASN A 163 5.87 24.78 25.87
C ASN A 163 5.21 23.43 26.21
N PRO A 164 5.93 22.29 26.12
CA PRO A 164 5.35 20.97 26.37
C PRO A 164 4.92 20.74 27.82
N ALA A 165 5.44 21.53 28.77
CA ALA A 165 5.08 21.45 30.19
C ALA A 165 3.88 22.34 30.57
N ALA A 166 3.30 23.07 29.61
CA ALA A 166 2.12 23.90 29.87
C ALA A 166 0.85 23.07 30.10
N ALA A 167 -0.19 23.71 30.61
CA ALA A 167 -1.52 23.10 30.67
C ALA A 167 -1.97 22.71 29.24
N SER A 168 -2.60 21.55 29.08
CA SER A 168 -2.93 20.97 27.76
C SER A 168 -3.73 21.94 26.87
N GLN A 169 -4.64 22.72 27.45
CA GLN A 169 -5.41 23.73 26.73
C GLN A 169 -4.51 24.81 26.10
N LEU A 170 -3.49 25.26 26.83
CA LEU A 170 -2.55 26.27 26.34
C LEU A 170 -1.69 25.71 25.21
N ILE A 171 -1.29 24.44 25.28
CA ILE A 171 -0.55 23.75 24.21
C ILE A 171 -1.39 23.70 22.93
N VAL A 172 -2.67 23.33 23.04
CA VAL A 172 -3.59 23.31 21.87
C VAL A 172 -3.73 24.69 21.25
N ASP A 173 -3.86 25.73 22.07
CA ASP A 173 -3.97 27.10 21.57
C ASP A 173 -2.67 27.60 20.91
N GLN A 174 -1.49 27.20 21.42
CA GLN A 174 -0.19 27.47 20.78
C GLN A 174 -0.06 26.74 19.44
N LEU A 175 -0.51 25.48 19.38
CA LEU A 175 -0.45 24.66 18.16
C LEU A 175 -1.50 25.05 17.11
N ARG A 176 -2.56 25.79 17.48
CA ARG A 176 -3.69 26.10 16.58
C ARG A 176 -3.27 26.66 15.23
N SER A 177 -2.32 27.60 15.21
CA SER A 177 -1.84 28.22 13.96
C SER A 177 -1.08 27.24 13.05
N TYR A 178 -0.44 26.21 13.61
CA TYR A 178 0.19 25.14 12.85
C TYR A 178 -0.85 24.14 12.35
N LEU A 179 -1.83 23.79 13.18
CA LEU A 179 -2.91 22.85 12.84
C LEU A 179 -3.88 23.42 11.79
N SER A 180 -4.10 24.74 11.75
CA SER A 180 -4.90 25.41 10.72
C SER A 180 -4.12 25.65 9.41
N GLY A 181 -2.80 25.40 9.41
CA GLY A 181 -1.93 25.62 8.26
C GLY A 181 -1.50 27.07 8.04
N GLU A 182 -1.79 27.98 8.98
CA GLU A 182 -1.31 29.37 8.95
C GLU A 182 0.21 29.45 9.15
N ARG A 183 0.77 28.53 9.94
CA ARG A 183 2.20 28.33 10.12
C ARG A 183 2.60 26.91 9.72
N ARG A 184 3.85 26.74 9.33
CA ARG A 184 4.42 25.44 8.97
C ARG A 184 5.55 25.10 9.94
N VAL A 185 5.64 23.83 10.29
CA VAL A 185 6.81 23.26 10.97
C VAL A 185 7.85 22.99 9.89
N THR A 186 9.10 23.41 10.13
CA THR A 186 10.22 23.04 9.28
C THR A 186 10.76 21.71 9.80
N VAL A 187 10.74 20.68 8.96
CA VAL A 187 11.24 19.33 9.27
C VAL A 187 12.56 19.11 8.56
#